data_AF-A0A379LJA2-F1
#
_entry.id   AF-A0A379LJA2-F1
#
_cell.length_a   1.000
_cell.length_b   1.000
_cell.length_c   1.000
_cell.angle_alpha   90.00
_cell.angle_beta   90.00
_cell.angle_gamma   90.00
#
_symmetry.space_group_name_H-M   'P 1'
#
loop_
_entity.id
_entity.type
_entity.pdbx_description
1 polymer ?
#
loop_
_entity_poly.entity_id
_entity_poly.type
_entity_poly.pdbx_seq_one_letter_code
_entity_poly.pdbx_strand_id
1 'polypeptide(L)'
;MNTHILSEFDEIYYDLEQITINDVYIKNRDETRIEFNSLNFKSAKPKNLSFHDYFFKPFKDTQPNTYRVLSQVKEKFFYAIERTDMPEIMSDITAFGININGIIIYLRYTPYISDDAEQNEYNFPVEIVKSWLWHSAGWYISDGVNYGPLAPSALPSSNNPPLGSICSDIEGKGKKAREKVAFLEEKFGQPFLVDYEDDDSYDTHFQLRALIDTRFNLLEQPKNFQLFSIVNHAKKDMFFIENEDVYSVKKLVNPAEAIDKYAAHLLSRQEGFFDFTAYGEDFQY
;
A
#
# COMPACT_ATOMS: atom_id res chain seq x y z
N MET A 1 13.78 -11.65 20.41
CA MET A 1 12.64 -11.06 21.15
C MET A 1 12.56 -9.62 20.67
N ASN A 2 11.65 -9.31 19.74
CA ASN A 2 11.56 -8.01 19.08
C ASN A 2 10.85 -7.01 20.00
N THR A 3 11.61 -6.10 20.60
CA THR A 3 11.18 -5.10 21.57
C THR A 3 10.61 -3.82 20.95
N HIS A 4 10.42 -3.73 19.63
CA HIS A 4 10.10 -2.46 18.96
C HIS A 4 8.60 -2.07 18.90
N ILE A 5 7.65 -3.01 18.87
CA ILE A 5 6.21 -2.62 18.85
C ILE A 5 5.78 -2.03 20.20
N LEU A 6 6.32 -2.57 21.30
CA LEU A 6 5.98 -2.14 22.66
C LEU A 6 6.47 -0.74 23.01
N SER A 7 7.40 -0.17 22.23
CA SER A 7 7.80 1.23 22.40
C SER A 7 6.86 2.21 21.68
N GLU A 8 5.97 1.72 20.82
CA GLU A 8 5.11 2.55 19.97
C GLU A 8 3.66 2.61 20.47
N PHE A 9 3.22 1.67 21.32
CA PHE A 9 1.84 1.59 21.79
C PHE A 9 1.76 1.32 23.29
N ASP A 10 0.74 1.89 23.94
CA ASP A 10 0.48 1.70 25.36
C ASP A 10 -0.11 0.32 25.66
N GLU A 11 -0.95 -0.17 24.75
CA GLU A 11 -1.73 -1.39 24.93
C GLU A 11 -1.69 -2.27 23.68
N ILE A 12 -1.46 -3.57 23.87
CA ILE A 12 -1.44 -4.57 22.78
C ILE A 12 -2.28 -5.78 23.16
N TYR A 13 -3.20 -6.15 22.27
CA TYR A 13 -4.13 -7.26 22.40
C TYR A 13 -3.90 -8.29 21.29
N TYR A 14 -3.61 -9.52 21.70
CA TYR A 14 -3.55 -10.68 20.79
C TYR A 14 -4.88 -11.43 20.69
N ASP A 15 -5.83 -11.10 21.57
CA ASP A 15 -7.18 -11.62 21.61
C ASP A 15 -8.16 -10.45 21.47
N LEU A 16 -8.79 -10.33 20.30
CA LEU A 16 -9.67 -9.21 19.97
C LEU A 16 -11.01 -9.26 20.72
N GLU A 17 -11.31 -10.34 21.44
CA GLU A 17 -12.51 -10.42 22.30
C GLU A 17 -12.30 -9.69 23.63
N GLN A 18 -11.06 -9.40 24.01
CA GLN A 18 -10.74 -8.65 25.23
C GLN A 18 -10.98 -7.14 25.08
N ILE A 19 -11.31 -6.70 23.88
CA ILE A 19 -11.42 -5.28 23.53
C ILE A 19 -12.62 -5.02 22.63
N THR A 20 -13.26 -3.89 22.86
CA THR A 20 -14.38 -3.37 22.08
C THR A 20 -14.11 -1.96 21.62
N ILE A 21 -14.90 -1.48 20.66
CA ILE A 21 -14.77 -0.09 20.18
C ILE A 21 -15.05 0.95 21.29
N ASN A 22 -15.75 0.56 22.36
CA ASN A 22 -16.01 1.45 23.49
C ASN A 22 -14.77 1.67 24.36
N ASP A 23 -13.75 0.82 24.23
CA ASP A 23 -12.49 0.92 24.95
C ASP A 23 -11.49 1.85 24.22
N VAL A 24 -11.82 2.30 23.00
CA VAL A 24 -11.02 3.24 22.19
C VAL A 24 -11.61 4.64 22.32
N TYR A 25 -10.79 5.63 22.70
CA TYR A 25 -11.24 7.02 22.67
C TYR A 25 -11.29 7.54 21.23
N ILE A 26 -12.49 7.91 20.78
CA ILE A 26 -12.71 8.51 19.47
C ILE A 26 -13.31 9.89 19.68
N LYS A 27 -12.54 10.92 19.31
CA LYS A 27 -12.97 12.31 19.41
C LYS A 27 -14.32 12.50 18.71
N ASN A 28 -15.23 13.19 19.39
CA ASN A 28 -16.59 13.48 18.92
C ASN A 28 -17.40 12.24 18.46
N ARG A 29 -16.99 11.02 18.85
CA ARG A 29 -17.66 9.77 18.43
C ARG A 29 -17.88 9.70 16.91
N ASP A 30 -16.89 10.15 16.15
CA ASP A 30 -16.86 10.10 14.69
C ASP A 30 -17.20 8.68 14.18
N GLU A 31 -18.39 8.54 13.57
CA GLU A 31 -18.93 7.25 13.11
C GLU A 31 -18.09 6.66 11.97
N THR A 32 -17.51 7.49 11.11
CA THR A 32 -16.61 7.04 10.05
C THR A 32 -15.33 6.47 10.65
N ARG A 33 -14.73 7.12 11.65
CA ARG A 33 -13.56 6.55 12.36
C ARG A 33 -13.88 5.22 13.05
N ILE A 34 -15.09 5.08 13.57
CA ILE A 34 -15.58 3.82 14.17
C ILE A 34 -15.70 2.73 13.11
N GLU A 35 -16.36 3.04 12.00
CA GLU A 35 -16.59 2.11 10.90
C GLU A 35 -15.26 1.61 10.31
N PHE A 36 -14.32 2.53 10.05
CA PHE A 36 -13.02 2.20 9.47
C PHE A 36 -12.00 1.67 10.48
N ASN A 37 -12.36 1.50 11.75
CA ASN A 37 -11.44 0.99 12.75
C ASN A 37 -11.07 -0.49 12.47
N SER A 38 -9.78 -0.81 12.53
CA SER A 38 -9.29 -2.15 12.23
C SER A 38 -9.73 -3.23 13.23
N LEU A 39 -10.26 -2.85 14.40
CA LEU A 39 -10.90 -3.80 15.30
C LEU A 39 -12.08 -4.53 14.63
N ASN A 40 -12.71 -3.92 13.62
CA ASN A 40 -13.82 -4.49 12.88
C ASN A 40 -13.43 -5.68 11.99
N PHE A 41 -12.12 -5.95 11.77
CA PHE A 41 -11.67 -7.17 11.11
C PHE A 41 -12.19 -8.46 11.78
N LYS A 42 -12.44 -8.44 13.10
CA LYS A 42 -13.01 -9.59 13.80
C LYS A 42 -14.42 -9.95 13.32
N SER A 43 -15.16 -8.97 12.80
CA SER A 43 -16.52 -9.12 12.27
C SER A 43 -16.53 -9.35 10.76
N ALA A 44 -15.62 -8.71 10.02
CA ALA A 44 -15.54 -8.85 8.56
C ALA A 44 -15.00 -10.21 8.11
N LYS A 45 -14.06 -10.80 8.85
CA LYS A 45 -13.54 -12.14 8.57
C LYS A 45 -14.58 -13.22 8.92
N PRO A 46 -14.74 -14.28 8.10
CA PRO A 46 -15.55 -15.45 8.47
C PRO A 46 -15.18 -16.04 9.85
N LYS A 47 -16.18 -16.35 10.68
CA LYS A 47 -16.00 -16.81 12.06
C LYS A 47 -15.18 -18.10 12.20
N ASN A 48 -15.22 -18.96 11.19
CA ASN A 48 -14.53 -20.25 11.16
C ASN A 48 -13.09 -20.18 10.60
N LEU A 49 -12.62 -19.02 10.15
CA LEU A 49 -11.27 -18.85 9.63
C LEU A 49 -10.36 -18.17 10.67
N SER A 50 -9.11 -18.60 10.74
CA SER A 50 -8.06 -17.83 11.43
C SER A 50 -7.69 -16.60 10.58
N PHE A 51 -7.09 -15.58 11.18
CA PHE A 51 -6.55 -14.45 10.41
C PHE A 51 -5.45 -14.88 9.43
N HIS A 52 -4.62 -15.87 9.79
CA HIS A 52 -3.64 -16.45 8.87
C HIS A 52 -4.32 -17.05 7.64
N ASP A 53 -5.39 -17.83 7.84
CA ASP A 53 -6.11 -18.45 6.73
C ASP A 53 -6.80 -17.39 5.86
N TYR A 54 -7.39 -16.38 6.48
CA TYR A 54 -8.10 -15.32 5.77
C TYR A 54 -7.16 -14.44 4.93
N PHE A 55 -6.00 -14.08 5.48
CA PHE A 55 -5.06 -13.19 4.80
C PHE A 55 -4.04 -13.92 3.93
N PHE A 56 -3.56 -15.10 4.32
CA PHE A 56 -2.42 -15.73 3.64
C PHE A 56 -2.84 -16.73 2.57
N LYS A 57 -3.92 -17.51 2.77
CA LYS A 57 -4.31 -18.54 1.79
C LYS A 57 -4.55 -18.01 0.37
N PRO A 58 -5.13 -16.81 0.14
CA PRO A 58 -5.41 -16.39 -1.23
C PRO A 58 -4.15 -16.08 -2.05
N PHE A 59 -2.99 -15.84 -1.42
CA PHE A 59 -1.70 -15.76 -2.13
C PHE A 59 -1.30 -17.08 -2.80
N LYS A 60 -1.80 -18.23 -2.33
CA LYS A 60 -1.31 -19.55 -2.77
C LYS A 60 -1.35 -19.73 -4.29
N ASP A 61 -2.41 -19.23 -4.91
CA ASP A 61 -2.67 -19.46 -6.33
C ASP A 61 -2.24 -18.28 -7.21
N THR A 62 -2.07 -17.09 -6.64
CA THR A 62 -1.81 -15.84 -7.35
C THR A 62 -0.40 -15.29 -7.16
N GLN A 63 0.20 -15.54 -6.00
CA GLN A 63 1.50 -15.04 -5.56
C GLN A 63 2.26 -16.12 -4.75
N PRO A 64 2.66 -17.22 -5.39
CA PRO A 64 3.16 -18.42 -4.71
C PRO A 64 4.49 -18.21 -3.98
N ASN A 65 5.36 -17.29 -4.43
CA ASN A 65 6.61 -17.02 -3.72
C ASN A 65 6.34 -16.36 -2.38
N THR A 66 5.43 -15.39 -2.36
CA THR A 66 4.98 -14.69 -1.17
C THR A 66 4.26 -15.66 -0.23
N TYR A 67 3.35 -16.49 -0.77
CA TYR A 67 2.66 -17.51 0.02
C TYR A 67 3.63 -18.46 0.72
N ARG A 68 4.70 -18.88 0.05
CA ARG A 68 5.72 -19.75 0.65
C ARG A 68 6.33 -19.13 1.91
N VAL A 69 6.62 -17.83 1.90
CA VAL A 69 7.12 -17.09 3.07
C VAL A 69 6.02 -17.00 4.14
N LEU A 70 4.83 -16.52 3.78
CA LEU A 70 3.71 -16.33 4.71
C LEU A 70 3.26 -17.63 5.40
N SER A 71 3.30 -18.76 4.70
CA SER A 71 2.91 -20.08 5.24
C SER A 71 3.78 -20.55 6.42
N GLN A 72 4.99 -19.98 6.54
CA GLN A 72 5.95 -20.30 7.59
C GLN A 72 5.76 -19.43 8.83
N VAL A 73 5.10 -18.26 8.72
CA VAL A 73 4.82 -17.34 9.83
C VAL A 73 3.96 -18.04 10.89
N LYS A 74 4.32 -17.87 12.17
CA LYS A 74 3.62 -18.43 13.33
C LYS A 74 3.18 -17.38 14.34
N GLU A 75 3.66 -16.15 14.16
CA GLU A 75 3.35 -14.98 14.95
C GLU A 75 1.86 -14.67 14.91
N LYS A 76 1.30 -14.24 16.04
CA LYS A 76 -0.11 -13.86 16.09
C LYS A 76 -0.31 -12.46 15.55
N PHE A 77 -1.44 -12.26 14.88
CA PHE A 77 -1.96 -10.92 14.66
C PHE A 77 -2.28 -10.25 16.00
N PHE A 78 -2.17 -8.92 16.04
CA PHE A 78 -2.44 -8.11 17.23
C PHE A 78 -3.23 -6.86 16.86
N TYR A 79 -3.92 -6.31 17.84
CA TYR A 79 -4.47 -4.97 17.83
C TYR A 79 -3.79 -4.13 18.88
N ALA A 80 -3.43 -2.90 18.56
CA ALA A 80 -2.69 -2.01 19.44
C ALA A 80 -3.38 -0.65 19.55
N ILE A 81 -3.25 -0.02 20.72
CA ILE A 81 -3.74 1.33 21.00
C ILE A 81 -2.60 2.16 21.58
N GLU A 82 -2.43 3.36 21.01
CA GLU A 82 -1.68 4.47 21.60
C GLU A 82 -2.71 5.51 22.05
N ARG A 83 -2.66 5.83 23.35
CA ARG A 83 -3.63 6.72 23.99
C ARG A 83 -3.31 8.16 23.69
N THR A 84 -4.32 8.92 23.27
CA THR A 84 -4.16 10.36 23.10
C THR A 84 -3.94 11.05 24.45
N ASP A 85 -2.92 11.89 24.53
CA ASP A 85 -2.74 12.84 25.63
C ASP A 85 -3.51 14.16 25.39
N MET A 86 -4.05 14.35 24.18
CA MET A 86 -4.80 15.52 23.72
C MET A 86 -6.19 15.16 23.18
N PRO A 87 -7.11 14.64 24.02
CA PRO A 87 -8.43 14.17 23.59
C PRO A 87 -9.30 15.26 22.94
N GLU A 88 -9.11 16.51 23.34
CA GLU A 88 -9.76 17.71 22.74
C GLU A 88 -9.44 17.86 21.24
N ILE A 89 -8.30 17.32 20.78
CA ILE A 89 -7.77 17.57 19.44
C ILE A 89 -7.80 16.28 18.59
N MET A 90 -7.47 15.12 19.16
CA MET A 90 -7.34 13.86 18.41
C MET A 90 -7.88 12.63 19.15
N SER A 91 -8.29 11.62 18.38
CA SER A 91 -8.62 10.27 18.88
C SER A 91 -7.36 9.50 19.32
N ASP A 92 -7.56 8.39 20.01
CA ASP A 92 -6.54 7.34 20.13
C ASP A 92 -6.08 6.87 18.74
N ILE A 93 -4.81 6.50 18.64
CA ILE A 93 -4.24 5.87 17.46
C ILE A 93 -4.36 4.36 17.63
N THR A 94 -4.88 3.68 16.62
CA THR A 94 -5.12 2.23 16.68
C THR A 94 -4.53 1.54 15.47
N ALA A 95 -3.95 0.36 15.67
CA ALA A 95 -3.37 -0.42 14.60
C ALA A 95 -3.72 -1.90 14.72
N PHE A 96 -3.95 -2.58 13.60
CA PHE A 96 -4.03 -4.03 13.53
C PHE A 96 -2.87 -4.53 12.68
N GLY A 97 -2.11 -5.51 13.18
CA GLY A 97 -0.88 -5.89 12.51
C GLY A 97 -0.37 -7.27 12.86
N ILE A 98 0.79 -7.60 12.29
CA ILE A 98 1.53 -8.83 12.53
C ILE A 98 3.03 -8.59 12.38
N ASN A 99 3.84 -9.34 13.13
CA ASN A 99 5.27 -9.41 12.93
C ASN A 99 5.61 -10.57 11.97
N ILE A 100 6.20 -10.27 10.81
CA ILE A 100 6.64 -11.25 9.82
C ILE A 100 8.17 -11.20 9.73
N ASN A 101 8.85 -12.23 10.22
CA ASN A 101 10.32 -12.34 10.21
C ASN A 101 11.04 -11.10 10.79
N GLY A 102 10.41 -10.41 11.73
CA GLY A 102 10.94 -9.21 12.36
C GLY A 102 10.51 -7.90 11.72
N ILE A 103 9.70 -7.92 10.67
CA ILE A 103 9.08 -6.76 10.03
C ILE A 103 7.67 -6.60 10.59
N ILE A 104 7.35 -5.42 11.10
CA ILE A 104 6.00 -5.12 11.58
C ILE A 104 5.18 -4.60 10.42
N ILE A 105 4.05 -5.26 10.17
CA ILE A 105 3.12 -4.92 9.10
C ILE A 105 1.79 -4.57 9.73
N TYR A 106 1.27 -3.40 9.38
CA TYR A 106 -0.06 -2.95 9.74
C TYR A 106 -1.01 -3.09 8.56
N LEU A 107 -2.19 -3.62 8.83
CA LEU A 107 -3.22 -3.85 7.84
C LEU A 107 -4.28 -2.76 7.98
N ARG A 108 -4.68 -2.17 6.86
CA ARG A 108 -5.75 -1.17 6.83
C ARG A 108 -7.10 -1.83 6.61
N TYR A 109 -8.05 -1.54 7.48
CA TYR A 109 -9.43 -1.94 7.29
C TYR A 109 -10.18 -0.98 6.38
N THR A 110 -11.08 -1.53 5.55
CA THR A 110 -12.15 -0.79 4.87
C THR A 110 -13.43 -1.63 4.97
N PRO A 111 -14.61 -1.03 5.21
CA PRO A 111 -15.88 -1.77 5.16
C PRO A 111 -16.20 -2.29 3.76
N TYR A 112 -15.56 -1.76 2.71
CA TYR A 112 -15.83 -2.05 1.29
C TYR A 112 -14.89 -3.11 0.68
N ILE A 113 -14.29 -3.96 1.51
CA ILE A 113 -13.35 -5.06 1.15
C ILE A 113 -13.80 -5.84 -0.11
N SER A 114 -15.09 -6.18 -0.24
CA SER A 114 -15.60 -6.92 -1.42
C SER A 114 -15.83 -6.04 -2.65
N ASP A 115 -16.38 -4.86 -2.47
CA ASP A 115 -16.92 -4.04 -3.56
C ASP A 115 -15.78 -3.36 -4.31
N ASP A 116 -14.76 -2.91 -3.58
CA ASP A 116 -13.56 -2.34 -4.18
C ASP A 116 -12.83 -3.39 -5.04
N ALA A 117 -12.94 -4.68 -4.69
CA ALA A 117 -12.35 -5.79 -5.45
C ALA A 117 -12.98 -5.99 -6.82
N GLU A 118 -14.30 -5.90 -6.89
CA GLU A 118 -15.06 -6.14 -8.10
C GLU A 118 -14.93 -4.98 -9.10
N GLN A 119 -14.82 -3.76 -8.60
CA GLN A 119 -14.70 -2.57 -9.44
C GLN A 119 -13.29 -2.42 -10.02
N ASN A 120 -12.24 -2.82 -9.28
CA ASN A 120 -10.83 -2.69 -9.67
C ASN A 120 -10.54 -1.32 -10.34
N GLU A 121 -10.99 -0.24 -9.69
CA GLU A 121 -10.94 1.12 -10.23
C GLU A 121 -9.52 1.56 -10.63
N TYR A 122 -8.51 0.95 -9.99
CA TYR A 122 -7.09 1.25 -10.17
C TYR A 122 -6.38 0.37 -11.20
N ASN A 123 -7.13 -0.44 -11.97
CA ASN A 123 -6.61 -1.30 -13.04
C ASN A 123 -5.46 -2.24 -12.60
N PHE A 124 -5.55 -2.82 -11.41
CA PHE A 124 -4.54 -3.77 -10.95
C PHE A 124 -4.58 -5.09 -11.72
N PRO A 125 -3.44 -5.79 -11.83
CA PRO A 125 -3.43 -7.17 -12.28
C PRO A 125 -4.38 -8.00 -11.41
N VAL A 126 -5.18 -8.85 -12.05
CA VAL A 126 -6.22 -9.63 -11.38
C VAL A 126 -5.64 -10.57 -10.31
N GLU A 127 -4.38 -10.98 -10.47
CA GLU A 127 -3.62 -11.77 -9.50
C GLU A 127 -3.41 -10.98 -8.20
N ILE A 128 -3.10 -9.68 -8.29
CA ILE A 128 -2.94 -8.81 -7.12
C ILE A 128 -4.28 -8.59 -6.43
N VAL A 129 -5.32 -8.27 -7.21
CA VAL A 129 -6.72 -8.15 -6.73
C VAL A 129 -7.13 -9.39 -5.92
N LYS A 130 -6.88 -10.59 -6.46
CA LYS A 130 -7.32 -11.85 -5.84
C LYS A 130 -6.42 -12.37 -4.70
N SER A 131 -5.30 -11.73 -4.40
CA SER A 131 -4.31 -12.22 -3.43
C SER A 131 -4.55 -11.75 -2.00
N TRP A 132 -4.64 -10.44 -1.79
CA TRP A 132 -4.72 -9.86 -0.44
C TRP A 132 -5.24 -8.44 -0.41
N LEU A 133 -5.01 -7.66 -1.47
CA LEU A 133 -5.26 -6.22 -1.51
C LEU A 133 -6.69 -5.88 -1.08
N TRP A 134 -7.64 -6.69 -1.54
CA TRP A 134 -9.04 -6.50 -1.21
C TRP A 134 -9.50 -7.19 0.06
N HIS A 135 -8.66 -7.98 0.74
CA HIS A 135 -8.98 -8.46 2.09
C HIS A 135 -8.67 -7.41 3.17
N SER A 136 -7.81 -6.44 2.88
CA SER A 136 -7.34 -5.49 3.91
C SER A 136 -6.70 -4.21 3.36
N ALA A 137 -7.32 -3.53 2.38
CA ALA A 137 -7.00 -2.22 1.78
C ALA A 137 -5.52 -1.83 1.53
N GLY A 138 -4.60 -2.03 2.45
CA GLY A 138 -3.16 -1.99 2.25
C GLY A 138 -2.43 -2.71 3.38
N TRP A 139 -1.19 -3.14 3.10
CA TRP A 139 -0.25 -3.68 4.09
C TRP A 139 0.94 -2.73 4.16
N TYR A 140 1.06 -2.04 5.29
CA TYR A 140 2.03 -0.96 5.50
C TYR A 140 3.14 -1.46 6.40
N ILE A 141 4.40 -1.20 6.03
CA ILE A 141 5.52 -1.42 6.93
C ILE A 141 5.60 -0.25 7.89
N SER A 142 5.87 -0.57 9.15
CA SER A 142 6.07 0.44 10.18
C SER A 142 7.30 1.32 9.95
N ASP A 143 7.10 2.64 9.98
CA ASP A 143 8.14 3.65 10.26
C ASP A 143 7.80 4.54 11.48
N GLY A 144 6.72 4.19 12.21
CA GLY A 144 6.22 4.86 13.41
C GLY A 144 4.73 4.62 13.65
N VAL A 145 4.08 5.32 14.58
CA VAL A 145 2.65 5.12 14.92
C VAL A 145 1.68 5.80 13.94
N ASN A 146 2.16 6.78 13.17
CA ASN A 146 1.35 7.59 12.26
C ASN A 146 1.64 7.26 10.79
N TYR A 147 0.65 6.72 10.07
CA TYR A 147 0.73 6.48 8.63
C TYR A 147 -0.02 7.57 7.88
N GLY A 148 0.72 8.46 7.21
CA GLY A 148 0.14 9.40 6.25
C GLY A 148 -0.26 8.69 4.95
N PRO A 149 -1.00 9.38 4.04
CA PRO A 149 -1.38 8.82 2.75
C PRO A 149 -0.19 8.48 1.83
N LEU A 150 1.03 8.89 2.19
CA LEU A 150 2.29 8.64 1.48
C LEU A 150 3.18 7.59 2.19
N ALA A 151 2.61 6.80 3.10
CA ALA A 151 3.37 5.81 3.84
C ALA A 151 4.06 4.80 2.88
N PRO A 152 5.36 4.53 3.04
CA PRO A 152 6.06 3.49 2.29
C PRO A 152 5.30 2.17 2.37
N SER A 153 5.01 1.56 1.22
CA SER A 153 4.26 0.31 1.15
C SER A 153 5.17 -0.82 0.67
N ALA A 154 5.24 -1.85 1.50
CA ALA A 154 5.96 -3.08 1.21
C ALA A 154 5.23 -3.99 0.24
N LEU A 155 3.92 -3.82 0.16
CA LEU A 155 3.02 -4.54 -0.71
C LEU A 155 2.07 -3.52 -1.37
N PRO A 156 1.58 -3.79 -2.60
CA PRO A 156 0.67 -2.90 -3.33
C PRO A 156 -0.50 -2.35 -2.50
N SER A 157 -0.59 -1.05 -2.23
CA SER A 157 -1.67 -0.48 -1.40
C SER A 157 -2.88 0.00 -2.23
N SER A 158 -4.11 0.00 -1.67
CA SER A 158 -5.29 0.62 -2.31
C SER A 158 -5.30 2.13 -2.09
N ASN A 159 -4.57 2.61 -1.09
CA ASN A 159 -4.19 4.00 -1.00
C ASN A 159 -3.07 4.25 -2.02
N ASN A 160 -3.44 4.82 -3.17
CA ASN A 160 -2.56 5.03 -4.31
C ASN A 160 -2.37 6.52 -4.61
N PRO A 161 -1.37 7.17 -4.01
CA PRO A 161 -1.12 8.57 -4.27
C PRO A 161 -0.76 8.78 -5.75
N PRO A 162 -1.13 9.92 -6.36
CA PRO A 162 -0.70 10.23 -7.71
C PRO A 162 0.82 10.43 -7.78
N LEU A 163 1.38 10.26 -8.98
CA LEU A 163 2.80 10.49 -9.25
C LEU A 163 3.30 11.82 -8.69
N GLY A 164 2.51 12.89 -8.75
CA GLY A 164 2.90 14.20 -8.25
C GLY A 164 3.13 14.26 -6.75
N SER A 165 2.50 13.39 -5.95
CA SER A 165 2.81 13.31 -4.51
C SER A 165 4.14 12.61 -4.21
N ILE A 166 4.69 11.87 -5.18
CA ILE A 166 6.01 11.23 -5.09
C ILE A 166 7.07 12.15 -5.72
N CYS A 167 6.78 12.65 -6.92
CA CYS A 167 7.63 13.53 -7.70
C CYS A 167 7.04 14.95 -7.68
N SER A 168 7.13 15.65 -6.55
CA SER A 168 6.48 16.96 -6.33
C SER A 168 6.87 18.04 -7.34
N ASP A 169 8.00 17.87 -8.04
CA ASP A 169 8.44 18.81 -9.06
C ASP A 169 7.74 18.65 -10.42
N ILE A 170 6.82 17.69 -10.56
CA ILE A 170 5.95 17.56 -11.74
C ILE A 170 4.71 18.46 -11.68
N GLU A 171 4.20 18.76 -10.48
CA GLU A 171 3.00 19.61 -10.28
C GLU A 171 3.33 21.12 -10.35
N GLY A 172 4.61 21.47 -10.50
CA GLY A 172 5.05 22.86 -10.60
C GLY A 172 4.65 23.55 -11.91
N LYS A 173 4.56 24.89 -11.90
CA LYS A 173 4.31 25.70 -13.12
C LYS A 173 5.59 26.10 -13.87
N GLY A 174 6.75 25.62 -13.42
CA GLY A 174 8.08 25.96 -13.96
C GLY A 174 8.47 25.18 -15.22
N LYS A 175 9.57 25.59 -15.87
CA LYS A 175 10.05 24.95 -17.12
C LYS A 175 10.32 23.45 -16.98
N LYS A 176 11.00 23.03 -15.90
CA LYS A 176 11.34 21.61 -15.67
C LYS A 176 10.10 20.72 -15.48
N ALA A 177 9.10 21.20 -14.75
CA ALA A 177 7.84 20.49 -14.56
C ALA A 177 7.14 20.25 -15.91
N ARG A 178 7.06 21.30 -16.75
CA ARG A 178 6.51 21.19 -18.11
C ARG A 178 7.29 20.22 -19.00
N GLU A 179 8.61 20.18 -18.89
CA GLU A 179 9.45 19.22 -19.62
C GLU A 179 9.18 17.77 -19.19
N LYS A 180 8.95 17.52 -17.89
CA LYS A 180 8.57 16.19 -17.38
C LYS A 180 7.17 15.78 -17.84
N VAL A 181 6.20 16.68 -17.76
CA VAL A 181 4.84 16.45 -18.24
C VAL A 181 4.85 16.15 -19.74
N ALA A 182 5.52 16.99 -20.55
CA ALA A 182 5.61 16.77 -22.00
C ALA A 182 6.27 15.43 -22.35
N PHE A 183 7.30 15.02 -21.61
CA PHE A 183 7.93 13.70 -21.78
C PHE A 183 6.93 12.55 -21.52
N LEU A 184 6.12 12.64 -20.46
CA LEU A 184 5.10 11.64 -20.16
C LEU A 184 4.00 11.65 -21.24
N GLU A 185 3.50 12.81 -21.64
CA GLU A 185 2.48 12.91 -22.68
C GLU A 185 2.98 12.35 -24.01
N GLU A 186 4.23 12.60 -24.38
CA GLU A 186 4.87 11.99 -25.54
C GLU A 186 4.91 10.46 -25.37
N LYS A 187 5.44 9.94 -24.26
CA LYS A 187 5.58 8.49 -24.02
C LYS A 187 4.26 7.72 -24.05
N PHE A 188 3.22 8.30 -23.46
CA PHE A 188 1.92 7.67 -23.27
C PHE A 188 0.91 8.02 -24.38
N GLY A 189 1.20 9.01 -25.23
CA GLY A 189 0.34 9.40 -26.34
C GLY A 189 -1.01 10.00 -25.91
N GLN A 190 -1.12 10.47 -24.67
CA GLN A 190 -2.33 11.03 -24.07
C GLN A 190 -1.96 12.19 -23.12
N PRO A 191 -2.82 13.20 -22.91
CA PRO A 191 -2.60 14.23 -21.90
C PRO A 191 -2.47 13.68 -20.47
N PHE A 192 -1.54 14.23 -19.68
CA PHE A 192 -1.28 13.80 -18.31
C PHE A 192 -1.96 14.72 -17.29
N LEU A 193 -2.58 14.16 -16.24
CA LEU A 193 -3.25 14.97 -15.23
C LEU A 193 -2.25 15.64 -14.29
N VAL A 194 -2.24 16.97 -14.29
CA VAL A 194 -1.38 17.80 -13.41
C VAL A 194 -2.20 18.61 -12.42
N ASP A 195 -3.42 19.00 -12.79
CA ASP A 195 -4.31 19.83 -11.96
C ASP A 195 -5.55 19.02 -11.57
N TYR A 196 -5.72 18.77 -10.27
CA TYR A 196 -6.84 18.00 -9.73
C TYR A 196 -8.07 18.88 -9.45
N GLU A 197 -7.98 20.20 -9.65
CA GLU A 197 -9.11 21.11 -9.46
C GLU A 197 -9.99 21.27 -10.72
N ASP A 198 -9.54 20.75 -11.87
CA ASP A 198 -10.28 20.78 -13.14
C ASP A 198 -10.99 19.43 -13.39
N ASP A 199 -12.27 19.37 -13.04
CA ASP A 199 -13.11 18.16 -13.15
C ASP A 199 -13.14 17.57 -14.59
N ASP A 200 -13.09 18.41 -15.63
CA ASP A 200 -13.14 17.96 -17.03
C ASP A 200 -11.86 17.20 -17.43
N SER A 201 -10.74 17.56 -16.80
CA SER A 201 -9.44 16.93 -17.05
C SER A 201 -9.32 15.56 -16.40
N TYR A 202 -10.04 15.33 -15.28
CA TYR A 202 -9.95 14.10 -14.50
C TYR A 202 -10.29 12.86 -15.34
N ASP A 203 -11.35 12.91 -16.14
CA ASP A 203 -11.83 11.77 -16.95
C ASP A 203 -11.09 11.62 -18.29
N THR A 204 -10.38 12.65 -18.74
CA THR A 204 -9.76 12.69 -20.08
C THR A 204 -8.25 12.56 -20.05
N HIS A 205 -7.61 12.88 -18.93
CA HIS A 205 -6.17 12.81 -18.75
C HIS A 205 -5.78 11.55 -18.01
N PHE A 206 -4.73 10.88 -18.48
CA PHE A 206 -4.25 9.70 -17.78
C PHE A 206 -3.51 10.11 -16.51
N GLN A 207 -3.46 9.19 -15.55
CA GLN A 207 -2.69 9.37 -14.32
C GLN A 207 -1.91 8.11 -13.98
N LEU A 208 -0.81 8.30 -13.28
CA LEU A 208 -0.04 7.21 -12.67
C LEU A 208 -0.29 7.23 -11.17
N ARG A 209 -0.80 6.12 -10.64
CA ARG A 209 -1.21 5.96 -9.24
C ARG A 209 -0.28 4.94 -8.57
N ALA A 210 0.42 5.38 -7.53
CA ALA A 210 1.52 4.63 -6.94
C ALA A 210 1.01 3.49 -6.06
N LEU A 211 1.49 2.28 -6.35
CA LEU A 211 1.12 1.04 -5.69
C LEU A 211 2.13 0.64 -4.61
N ILE A 212 3.40 0.69 -4.99
CA ILE A 212 4.53 0.32 -4.15
C ILE A 212 5.49 1.50 -4.17
N ASP A 213 5.91 1.92 -2.99
CA ASP A 213 7.03 2.84 -2.82
C ASP A 213 8.08 2.18 -1.93
N THR A 214 9.26 1.91 -2.50
CA THR A 214 10.33 1.24 -1.78
C THR A 214 11.24 2.18 -0.98
N ARG A 215 10.92 3.49 -0.91
CA ARG A 215 11.65 4.45 -0.07
C ARG A 215 11.33 4.19 1.41
N PHE A 216 12.00 3.21 2.00
CA PHE A 216 11.88 2.95 3.43
C PHE A 216 12.84 3.86 4.20
N ASN A 217 12.29 4.66 5.13
CA ASN A 217 13.06 5.58 5.98
C ASN A 217 14.17 4.90 6.82
N LEU A 218 14.13 3.57 6.94
CA LEU A 218 15.02 2.78 7.79
C LEU A 218 16.01 1.87 7.02
N LEU A 219 15.98 1.87 5.69
CA LEU A 219 16.86 1.03 4.87
C LEU A 219 17.67 1.90 3.90
N GLU A 220 18.99 1.94 4.08
CA GLU A 220 19.89 2.46 3.05
C GLU A 220 19.88 1.50 1.85
N GLN A 221 19.14 1.85 0.81
CA GLN A 221 19.11 1.11 -0.45
C GLN A 221 19.90 1.87 -1.53
N PRO A 222 20.64 1.16 -2.40
CA PRO A 222 21.38 1.80 -3.49
C PRO A 222 20.46 2.41 -4.56
N LYS A 223 19.22 1.92 -4.65
CA LYS A 223 18.17 2.37 -5.56
C LYS A 223 16.82 2.23 -4.88
N ASN A 224 15.89 3.13 -5.20
CA ASN A 224 14.49 3.03 -4.85
C ASN A 224 13.64 2.92 -6.10
N PHE A 225 12.51 2.23 -5.99
CA PHE A 225 11.55 2.08 -7.07
C PHE A 225 10.17 2.53 -6.59
N GLN A 226 9.44 3.17 -7.49
CA GLN A 226 8.02 3.43 -7.30
C GLN A 226 7.27 2.78 -8.44
N LEU A 227 6.34 1.87 -8.11
CA LEU A 227 5.52 1.18 -9.10
C LEU A 227 4.17 1.86 -9.20
N PHE A 228 3.65 1.98 -10.41
CA PHE A 228 2.42 2.67 -10.72
C PHE A 228 1.49 1.81 -11.56
N SER A 229 0.19 1.89 -11.29
CA SER A 229 -0.83 1.57 -12.28
C SER A 229 -1.23 2.83 -13.05
N ILE A 230 -1.65 2.64 -14.30
CA ILE A 230 -2.25 3.70 -15.10
C ILE A 230 -3.78 3.70 -14.95
N VAL A 231 -4.34 4.89 -14.78
CA VAL A 231 -5.78 5.13 -14.78
C VAL A 231 -6.15 6.10 -15.91
N ASN A 232 -7.41 6.03 -16.34
CA ASN A 232 -7.97 6.84 -17.43
C ASN A 232 -7.20 6.75 -18.75
N HIS A 233 -6.72 5.55 -19.08
CA HIS A 233 -5.99 5.26 -20.32
C HIS A 233 -6.49 3.95 -20.95
N ALA A 234 -6.39 3.83 -22.28
CA ALA A 234 -6.87 2.65 -23.01
C ALA A 234 -6.08 1.38 -22.69
N LYS A 235 -4.79 1.52 -22.37
CA LYS A 235 -3.91 0.44 -21.88
C LYS A 235 -4.02 0.33 -20.36
N LYS A 236 -4.00 -0.89 -19.84
CA LYS A 236 -4.00 -1.21 -18.40
C LYS A 236 -2.65 -1.79 -17.97
N ASP A 237 -1.58 -1.15 -18.42
CA ASP A 237 -0.21 -1.56 -18.13
C ASP A 237 0.26 -0.98 -16.79
N MET A 238 1.32 -1.56 -16.24
CA MET A 238 1.98 -1.06 -15.04
C MET A 238 3.36 -0.53 -15.37
N PHE A 239 3.83 0.39 -14.54
CA PHE A 239 5.09 1.12 -14.77
C PHE A 239 5.90 1.18 -13.48
N PHE A 240 7.18 1.48 -13.61
CA PHE A 240 7.98 1.94 -12.48
C PHE A 240 8.89 3.09 -12.87
N ILE A 241 9.29 3.87 -11.88
CA ILE A 241 10.42 4.80 -11.97
C ILE A 241 11.48 4.39 -10.96
N GLU A 242 12.73 4.75 -11.24
CA GLU A 242 13.89 4.60 -10.36
C GLU A 242 14.21 5.96 -9.72
N ASN A 243 14.41 5.99 -8.40
CA ASN A 243 14.88 7.15 -7.64
C ASN A 243 14.08 8.45 -7.90
N GLU A 244 12.75 8.36 -7.96
CA GLU A 244 11.86 9.51 -8.20
C GLU A 244 12.14 10.23 -9.54
N ASP A 245 12.88 9.60 -10.45
CA ASP A 245 13.20 10.18 -11.75
C ASP A 245 12.15 9.76 -12.80
N VAL A 246 11.26 10.69 -13.13
CA VAL A 246 10.21 10.49 -14.15
C VAL A 246 10.79 10.04 -15.50
N TYR A 247 12.00 10.48 -15.87
CA TYR A 247 12.63 10.09 -17.14
C TYR A 247 13.06 8.62 -17.18
N SER A 248 13.16 7.97 -16.02
CA SER A 248 13.49 6.55 -15.92
C SER A 248 12.28 5.63 -16.10
N VAL A 249 11.09 6.18 -16.41
CA VAL A 249 9.86 5.40 -16.52
C VAL A 249 10.00 4.23 -17.49
N LYS A 250 9.67 3.03 -17.00
CA LYS A 250 9.64 1.80 -17.79
C LYS A 250 8.32 1.07 -17.59
N LYS A 251 7.91 0.33 -18.62
CA LYS A 251 6.79 -0.59 -18.52
C LYS A 251 7.23 -1.85 -17.78
N LEU A 252 6.42 -2.29 -16.82
CA LEU A 252 6.67 -3.48 -16.02
C LEU A 252 6.17 -4.72 -16.76
N VAL A 253 7.09 -5.64 -17.06
CA VAL A 253 6.80 -6.94 -17.68
C VAL A 253 6.42 -7.94 -16.59
N ASN A 254 5.36 -8.71 -16.81
CA ASN A 254 4.83 -9.69 -15.86
C ASN A 254 4.65 -9.10 -14.44
N PRO A 255 3.85 -8.04 -14.28
CA PRO A 255 3.76 -7.28 -13.02
C PRO A 255 3.42 -8.14 -11.80
N ALA A 256 2.52 -9.11 -11.94
CA ALA A 256 2.15 -10.03 -10.86
C ALA A 256 3.36 -10.84 -10.35
N GLU A 257 4.21 -11.33 -11.26
CA GLU A 257 5.42 -12.09 -10.92
C GLU A 257 6.47 -11.19 -10.26
N ALA A 258 6.70 -9.99 -10.80
CA ALA A 258 7.66 -9.03 -10.25
C ALA A 258 7.29 -8.66 -8.81
N ILE A 259 6.02 -8.35 -8.57
CA ILE A 259 5.49 -8.00 -7.25
C ILE A 259 5.55 -9.20 -6.30
N ASP A 260 5.19 -10.40 -6.74
CA ASP A 260 5.26 -11.61 -5.91
C ASP A 260 6.71 -11.89 -5.45
N LYS A 261 7.69 -11.76 -6.35
CA LYS A 261 9.10 -11.96 -6.00
C LYS A 261 9.63 -10.85 -5.10
N TYR A 262 9.25 -9.60 -5.33
CA TYR A 262 9.60 -8.48 -4.45
C TYR A 262 9.05 -8.68 -3.03
N ALA A 263 7.75 -8.97 -2.91
CA ALA A 263 7.09 -9.23 -1.64
C ALA A 263 7.76 -10.39 -0.89
N ALA A 264 8.03 -11.50 -1.57
CA ALA A 264 8.74 -12.63 -0.99
C ALA A 264 10.16 -12.27 -0.52
N HIS A 265 10.91 -11.51 -1.32
CA HIS A 265 12.25 -11.04 -0.98
C HIS A 265 12.24 -10.19 0.31
N LEU A 266 11.35 -9.19 0.35
CA LEU A 266 11.20 -8.29 1.48
C LEU A 266 10.75 -9.03 2.75
N LEU A 267 9.66 -9.79 2.68
CA LEU A 267 9.08 -10.49 3.83
C LEU A 267 9.96 -11.61 4.37
N SER A 268 10.82 -12.20 3.54
CA SER A 268 11.81 -13.19 4.00
C SER A 268 13.09 -12.58 4.56
N ARG A 269 13.25 -11.24 4.49
CA ARG A 269 14.49 -10.54 4.80
C ARG A 269 15.69 -11.10 4.05
N GLN A 270 15.48 -11.46 2.80
CA GLN A 270 16.57 -11.92 1.95
C GLN A 270 17.63 -10.80 1.84
N GLU A 271 18.91 -11.17 1.89
CA GLU A 271 20.00 -10.21 1.75
C GLU A 271 20.01 -9.55 0.36
N GLY A 272 20.45 -8.29 0.32
CA GLY A 272 20.52 -7.48 -0.90
C GLY A 272 19.31 -6.56 -1.06
N PHE A 273 19.19 -5.98 -2.26
CA PHE A 273 18.02 -5.21 -2.66
C PHE A 273 17.35 -5.90 -3.85
N PHE A 274 16.03 -5.75 -3.96
CA PHE A 274 15.29 -6.24 -5.11
C PHE A 274 15.32 -5.21 -6.25
N ASP A 275 15.87 -5.59 -7.40
CA ASP A 275 16.03 -4.70 -8.54
C ASP A 275 14.90 -4.92 -9.57
N PHE A 276 13.99 -3.94 -9.69
CA PHE A 276 12.89 -3.99 -10.67
C PHE A 276 13.36 -3.76 -12.11
N THR A 277 14.58 -3.32 -12.36
CA THR A 277 15.08 -3.08 -13.73
C THR A 277 15.11 -4.35 -14.57
N ALA A 278 15.25 -5.54 -13.95
CA ALA A 278 15.17 -6.83 -14.62
C ALA A 278 13.77 -7.15 -15.20
N TYR A 279 12.75 -6.42 -14.75
CA TYR A 279 11.35 -6.52 -15.17
C TYR A 279 10.91 -5.32 -16.02
N GLY A 280 11.83 -4.43 -16.41
CA GLY A 280 11.50 -3.22 -17.15
C GLY A 280 11.79 -3.32 -18.63
N GLU A 281 10.83 -2.89 -19.45
CA GLU A 281 11.02 -2.65 -20.87
C GLU A 281 10.77 -1.20 -21.25
N ASP A 282 11.48 -0.73 -22.27
CA ASP A 282 11.19 0.57 -22.88
C ASP A 282 9.88 0.50 -23.66
N PHE A 283 9.13 1.59 -23.68
CA PHE A 283 7.84 1.67 -24.35
C PHE A 283 7.63 3.04 -25.02
N GLN A 284 6.64 3.05 -25.91
CA GLN A 284 6.07 4.23 -26.57
C GLN A 284 4.67 3.83 -27.05
N TYR A 285 3.64 4.60 -26.69
CA TYR A 285 2.27 4.36 -27.14
C TYR A 285 1.91 5.17 -28.40
#